data_AF-A0A345VGE2-F1
#
_entry.id   AF-A0A345VGE2-F1
#
_cell.length_a   1.000
_cell.length_b   1.000
_cell.length_c   1.000
_cell.angle_alpha   90.00
_cell.angle_beta   90.00
_cell.angle_gamma   90.00
#
_symmetry.space_group_name_H-M   'P 1'
#
loop_
_entity.id
_entity.type
_entity.pdbx_description
1 polymer ?
#
loop_
_entity_poly.entity_id
_entity_poly.type
_entity_poly.pdbx_seq_one_letter_code
_entity_poly.pdbx_strand_id
1 'polypeptide(L)'
;MQKAERVVAKGGVRGGKPVGNVTRGTTNPNRMRRVDRWLTGPQAWRLRAAADPLAVDLGYGASPATAVELFERLAAVRADVRVVGIEIEPERVRQAKALERPGLGFQLGGFELPVAGSPVLVRAFNVLRQYEEADVPGIWRLVQDRLAPGGLFIDGTCDEIGRRAAWVALDAGGPLSLSVSMRFGAFTLPSDVAERLPKALIHRNVPGEKIHAYLQAMDRAWLEAAPLASFGNRQRWSAMCRMLLDAGWPVQDGPSRWRLGEVTVGWDAVAPGP
;
A
#
# COMPACT_ATOMS: atom_id res chain seq x y z
N MET A 1 26.25 7.20 -5.09
CA MET A 1 25.30 6.75 -4.05
C MET A 1 25.27 7.81 -2.96
N GLN A 2 24.20 8.62 -2.90
CA GLN A 2 24.01 9.57 -1.81
C GLN A 2 23.46 8.74 -0.63
N LYS A 3 24.25 8.60 0.45
CA LYS A 3 23.79 7.95 1.69
C LYS A 3 22.55 8.70 2.17
N ALA A 4 21.45 7.98 2.39
CA ALA A 4 20.28 8.54 3.03
C ALA A 4 20.69 9.11 4.40
N GLU A 5 20.38 10.38 4.68
CA GLU A 5 20.43 10.88 6.05
C GLU A 5 19.46 10.03 6.87
N ARG A 6 19.96 9.42 7.96
CA ARG A 6 19.10 8.71 8.92
C ARG A 6 17.96 9.63 9.31
N VAL A 7 16.72 9.15 9.18
CA VAL A 7 15.54 9.85 9.67
C VAL A 7 15.62 9.88 11.20
N VAL A 8 16.27 10.90 11.75
CA VAL A 8 16.30 11.12 13.20
C VAL A 8 15.01 11.82 13.57
N ALA A 9 14.13 11.13 14.30
CA ALA A 9 12.96 11.73 14.91
C ALA A 9 13.42 12.79 15.94
N LYS A 10 13.43 14.07 15.54
CA LYS A 10 13.50 15.19 16.48
C LYS A 10 12.18 15.94 16.44
N GLY A 11 11.45 15.88 17.56
CA GLY A 11 10.17 16.56 17.75
C GLY A 11 10.32 18.08 17.84
N GLY A 12 9.28 18.78 17.37
CA GLY A 12 9.11 20.24 17.50
C GLY A 12 8.55 20.87 16.21
N VAL A 13 7.28 21.32 16.25
CA VAL A 13 6.55 21.87 15.10
C VAL A 13 6.85 23.38 14.90
N ARG A 14 7.52 23.72 13.79
CA ARG A 14 7.21 24.76 12.76
C ARG A 14 8.51 25.15 12.03
N GLY A 15 8.61 24.80 10.75
CA GLY A 15 9.70 25.22 9.85
C GLY A 15 10.79 24.18 9.55
N GLY A 16 10.59 22.90 9.89
CA GLY A 16 11.53 21.82 9.55
C GLY A 16 11.45 21.41 8.08
N LYS A 17 12.57 20.92 7.51
CA LYS A 17 12.58 20.29 6.19
C LYS A 17 11.65 19.07 6.18
N PRO A 18 10.95 18.77 5.06
CA PRO A 18 10.11 17.59 4.96
C PRO A 18 10.88 16.31 5.30
N VAL A 19 10.26 15.38 6.02
CA VAL A 19 10.90 14.12 6.41
C VAL A 19 10.65 13.09 5.31
N GLY A 20 11.62 12.90 4.43
CA GLY A 20 11.49 11.93 3.37
C GLY A 20 12.59 11.99 2.32
N ASN A 21 12.41 11.23 1.25
CA ASN A 21 13.25 11.19 0.07
C ASN A 21 12.34 11.30 -1.16
N VAL A 22 12.81 11.99 -2.21
CA VAL A 22 12.06 12.15 -3.45
C VAL A 22 11.82 10.78 -4.10
N THR A 23 10.56 10.51 -4.46
CA THR A 23 10.18 9.31 -5.22
C THR A 23 10.70 9.38 -6.66
N ARG A 24 11.28 8.27 -7.14
CA ARG A 24 11.84 8.15 -8.50
C ARG A 24 10.91 7.34 -9.40
N GLY A 25 10.86 7.71 -10.68
CA GLY A 25 10.13 6.99 -11.74
C GLY A 25 8.94 7.75 -12.31
N THR A 26 8.30 7.17 -13.32
CA THR A 26 7.10 7.72 -13.97
C THR A 26 5.83 7.32 -13.20
N THR A 27 4.80 8.15 -13.28
CA THR A 27 3.51 7.92 -12.63
C THR A 27 2.47 7.68 -13.72
N ASN A 28 2.16 6.40 -13.96
CA ASN A 28 1.13 6.01 -14.94
C ASN A 28 -0.28 6.16 -14.35
N PRO A 29 -1.27 6.60 -15.15
CA PRO A 29 -2.66 6.63 -14.74
C PRO A 29 -3.14 5.25 -14.25
N ASN A 30 -4.00 5.24 -13.25
CA ASN A 30 -4.66 4.06 -12.69
C ASN A 30 -3.73 2.96 -12.14
N ARG A 31 -2.43 3.24 -11.98
CA ARG A 31 -1.49 2.25 -11.42
C ARG A 31 -1.86 1.84 -9.98
N MET A 32 -2.56 2.71 -9.25
CA MET A 32 -3.01 2.49 -7.86
C MET A 32 -4.40 1.82 -7.76
N ARG A 33 -5.07 1.56 -8.88
CA ARG A 33 -6.48 1.09 -8.90
C ARG A 33 -6.73 -0.14 -8.03
N ARG A 34 -5.74 -1.02 -7.86
CA ARG A 34 -5.86 -2.25 -7.06
C ARG A 34 -6.04 -1.95 -5.58
N VAL A 35 -5.11 -1.19 -4.99
CA VAL A 35 -5.20 -0.76 -3.59
C VAL A 35 -6.41 0.14 -3.39
N ASP A 36 -6.75 1.01 -4.33
CA ASP A 36 -7.89 1.92 -4.15
C ASP A 36 -9.22 1.18 -4.13
N ARG A 37 -9.35 0.10 -4.91
CA ARG A 37 -10.53 -0.80 -4.86
C ARG A 37 -10.54 -1.66 -3.59
N TRP A 38 -9.39 -1.90 -2.97
CA TRP A 38 -9.32 -2.54 -1.66
C TRP A 38 -9.71 -1.56 -0.54
N LEU A 39 -9.24 -0.31 -0.61
CA LEU A 39 -9.62 0.77 0.29
C LEU A 39 -11.12 1.08 0.23
N THR A 40 -11.70 1.15 -0.96
CA THR A 40 -13.14 1.42 -1.18
C THR A 40 -14.02 0.17 -1.10
N GLY A 41 -13.43 -1.01 -0.88
CA GLY A 41 -14.14 -2.27 -0.69
C GLY A 41 -14.05 -2.73 0.77
N PRO A 42 -13.18 -3.70 1.10
CA PRO A 42 -12.99 -4.20 2.46
C PRO A 42 -12.77 -3.13 3.54
N GLN A 43 -12.08 -2.03 3.23
CA GLN A 43 -11.76 -0.99 4.23
C GLN A 43 -12.71 0.22 4.19
N ALA A 44 -13.74 0.21 3.34
CA ALA A 44 -14.61 1.38 3.14
C ALA A 44 -15.35 1.82 4.42
N TRP A 45 -15.56 0.88 5.35
CA TRP A 45 -16.21 1.16 6.62
C TRP A 45 -15.46 2.22 7.44
N ARG A 46 -14.12 2.28 7.36
CA ARG A 46 -13.32 3.28 8.07
C ARG A 46 -13.67 4.69 7.61
N LEU A 47 -13.80 4.86 6.29
CA LEU A 47 -14.19 6.14 5.71
C LEU A 47 -15.65 6.48 6.05
N ARG A 48 -16.57 5.51 6.00
CA ARG A 48 -17.99 5.73 6.33
C ARG A 48 -18.21 6.10 7.80
N ALA A 49 -17.44 5.51 8.71
CA ALA A 49 -17.59 5.72 10.16
C ALA A 49 -16.86 6.97 10.69
N ALA A 50 -15.98 7.58 9.91
CA ALA A 50 -15.16 8.70 10.37
C ALA A 50 -16.02 9.92 10.78
N ALA A 51 -15.66 10.64 11.84
CA ALA A 51 -16.23 11.98 12.05
C ALA A 51 -15.64 12.97 11.03
N ASP A 52 -14.33 12.88 10.83
CA ASP A 52 -13.57 13.68 9.87
C ASP A 52 -12.90 12.75 8.83
N PRO A 53 -13.44 12.62 7.61
CA PRO A 53 -12.97 11.69 6.58
C PRO A 53 -11.73 12.21 5.85
N LEU A 54 -10.65 12.46 6.60
CA LEU A 54 -9.38 12.89 6.04
C LEU A 54 -8.56 11.68 5.55
N ALA A 55 -8.14 11.72 4.29
CA ALA A 55 -7.21 10.77 3.69
C ALA A 55 -5.99 11.47 3.11
N VAL A 56 -4.86 10.77 3.09
CA VAL A 56 -3.59 11.28 2.59
C VAL A 56 -3.02 10.34 1.52
N ASP A 57 -2.65 10.91 0.38
CA ASP A 57 -1.76 10.26 -0.59
C ASP A 57 -0.33 10.76 -0.36
N LEU A 58 0.48 9.96 0.31
CA LEU A 58 1.86 10.31 0.65
C LEU A 58 2.79 9.91 -0.49
N GLY A 59 3.54 10.87 -1.01
CA GLY A 59 4.54 10.65 -2.05
C GLY A 59 3.94 10.36 -3.42
N TYR A 60 3.00 11.19 -3.89
CA TYR A 60 2.29 10.98 -5.17
C TYR A 60 3.22 10.98 -6.40
N GLY A 61 4.46 11.48 -6.26
CA GLY A 61 5.51 11.37 -7.25
C GLY A 61 5.39 12.38 -8.39
N ALA A 62 5.97 12.03 -9.56
CA ALA A 62 6.15 12.98 -10.66
C ALA A 62 4.84 13.56 -11.23
N SER A 63 3.71 12.89 -11.01
CA SER A 63 2.39 13.41 -11.38
C SER A 63 1.43 13.29 -10.20
N PRO A 64 0.65 14.34 -9.88
CA PRO A 64 -0.38 14.31 -8.84
C PRO A 64 -1.60 13.45 -9.19
N ALA A 65 -1.62 12.80 -10.36
CA ALA A 65 -2.75 12.00 -10.82
C ALA A 65 -3.18 10.93 -9.81
N THR A 66 -2.27 10.31 -9.06
CA THR A 66 -2.64 9.28 -8.07
C THR A 66 -3.49 9.83 -6.93
N ALA A 67 -3.24 11.07 -6.51
CA ALA A 67 -4.01 11.74 -5.46
C ALA A 67 -5.40 12.15 -5.97
N VAL A 68 -5.48 12.63 -7.21
CA VAL A 68 -6.75 12.93 -7.89
C VAL A 68 -7.62 11.67 -8.01
N GLU A 69 -7.03 10.58 -8.50
CA GLU A 69 -7.72 9.30 -8.65
C GLU A 69 -8.15 8.70 -7.31
N LEU A 70 -7.32 8.83 -6.27
CA LEU A 70 -7.69 8.42 -4.92
C LEU A 70 -8.90 9.21 -4.43
N PHE A 71 -8.88 10.54 -4.58
CA PHE A 71 -10.00 11.41 -4.23
C PHE A 71 -11.29 11.00 -4.94
N GLU A 72 -11.26 10.79 -6.26
CA GLU A 72 -12.45 10.39 -7.02
C GLU A 72 -13.04 9.06 -6.53
N ARG A 73 -12.18 8.11 -6.17
CA ARG A 73 -12.59 6.80 -5.66
C ARG A 73 -13.17 6.91 -4.25
N LEU A 74 -12.55 7.68 -3.37
CA LEU A 74 -13.03 7.85 -2.00
C LEU A 74 -14.32 8.70 -1.96
N ALA A 75 -14.45 9.70 -2.83
CA ALA A 75 -15.63 10.56 -2.93
C ALA A 75 -16.89 9.76 -3.31
N ALA A 76 -16.73 8.69 -4.12
CA ALA A 76 -17.81 7.76 -4.42
C ALA A 76 -18.27 6.92 -3.22
N VAL A 77 -17.44 6.78 -2.17
CA VAL A 77 -17.79 6.09 -0.92
C VAL A 77 -18.36 7.09 0.10
N ARG A 78 -17.82 8.31 0.13
CA ARG A 78 -18.20 9.36 1.07
C ARG A 78 -17.98 10.74 0.46
N ALA A 79 -19.06 11.49 0.26
CA ALA A 79 -19.07 12.74 -0.51
C ALA A 79 -18.29 13.90 0.14
N ASP A 80 -18.21 13.94 1.47
CA ASP A 80 -17.49 14.96 2.25
C ASP A 80 -16.02 14.60 2.53
N VAL A 81 -15.47 13.59 1.84
CA VAL A 81 -14.06 13.19 1.98
C VAL A 81 -13.11 14.35 1.68
N ARG A 82 -12.08 14.48 2.50
CA ARG A 82 -10.94 15.36 2.23
C ARG A 82 -9.72 14.51 1.91
N VAL A 83 -9.10 14.73 0.76
CA VAL A 83 -7.85 14.10 0.35
C VAL A 83 -6.76 15.15 0.25
N VAL A 84 -5.62 14.88 0.86
CA VAL A 84 -4.42 15.70 0.69
C VAL A 84 -3.33 14.88 0.04
N GLY A 85 -2.87 15.30 -1.15
CA GLY A 85 -1.65 14.80 -1.75
C GLY A 85 -0.44 15.47 -1.10
N ILE A 86 0.46 14.67 -0.52
CA ILE A 86 1.69 15.16 0.13
C ILE A 86 2.88 14.76 -0.73
N GLU A 87 3.76 15.71 -1.04
CA GLU A 87 5.01 15.45 -1.75
C GLU A 87 6.15 16.29 -1.18
N ILE A 88 7.36 15.74 -1.21
CA ILE A 88 8.56 16.37 -0.63
C ILE A 88 9.20 17.41 -1.54
N GLU A 89 8.92 17.35 -2.84
CA GLU A 89 9.53 18.22 -3.84
C GLU A 89 8.62 19.44 -4.10
N PRO A 90 9.07 20.67 -3.81
CA PRO A 90 8.26 21.88 -3.92
C PRO A 90 7.69 22.15 -5.32
N GLU A 91 8.43 21.86 -6.38
CA GLU A 91 7.98 22.08 -7.76
C GLU A 91 6.78 21.19 -8.11
N ARG A 92 6.82 19.91 -7.76
CA ARG A 92 5.72 18.97 -7.92
C ARG A 92 4.48 19.41 -7.14
N VAL A 93 4.66 19.97 -5.94
CA VAL A 93 3.54 20.53 -5.16
C VAL A 93 2.96 21.76 -5.85
N ARG A 94 3.81 22.67 -6.32
CA ARG A 94 3.38 23.87 -7.06
C ARG A 94 2.57 23.50 -8.31
N GLN A 95 3.01 22.51 -9.07
CA GLN A 95 2.28 22.02 -10.24
C GLN A 95 0.93 21.37 -9.86
N ALA A 96 0.93 20.60 -8.77
CA ALA A 96 -0.29 19.95 -8.29
C ALA A 96 -1.37 20.92 -7.79
N LYS A 97 -0.98 22.12 -7.32
CA LYS A 97 -1.93 23.16 -6.90
C LYS A 97 -2.98 23.52 -7.96
N ALA A 98 -2.64 23.40 -9.25
CA ALA A 98 -3.59 23.65 -10.33
C ALA A 98 -4.76 22.64 -10.38
N LEU A 99 -4.65 21.50 -9.68
CA LEU A 99 -5.68 20.46 -9.61
C LEU A 99 -6.49 20.51 -8.30
N GLU A 100 -6.26 21.50 -7.43
CA GLU A 100 -7.05 21.67 -6.22
C GLU A 100 -8.52 21.94 -6.55
N ARG A 101 -9.40 21.34 -5.76
CA ARG A 101 -10.85 21.48 -5.86
C ARG A 101 -11.47 21.18 -4.49
N PRO A 102 -12.77 21.48 -4.26
CA PRO A 102 -13.40 21.14 -2.98
C PRO A 102 -13.15 19.67 -2.60
N GLY A 103 -12.56 19.46 -1.42
CA GLY A 103 -12.18 18.14 -0.91
C GLY A 103 -10.83 17.59 -1.37
N LEU A 104 -10.12 18.22 -2.31
CA LEU A 104 -8.78 17.80 -2.76
C LEU A 104 -7.77 18.94 -2.65
N GLY A 105 -6.75 18.74 -1.82
CA GLY A 105 -5.64 19.69 -1.62
C GLY A 105 -4.26 19.05 -1.84
N PHE A 106 -3.24 19.89 -1.95
CA PHE A 106 -1.84 19.45 -2.05
C PHE A 106 -0.95 20.20 -1.08
N GLN A 107 0.04 19.50 -0.50
CA GLN A 107 0.92 20.09 0.51
C GLN A 107 2.35 19.56 0.43
N LEU A 108 3.31 20.46 0.69
CA LEU A 108 4.71 20.11 0.88
C LEU A 108 4.88 19.38 2.21
N GLY A 109 5.46 18.20 2.19
CA GLY A 109 5.70 17.40 3.38
C GLY A 109 6.23 16.01 3.12
N GLY A 110 6.36 15.23 4.19
CA GLY A 110 6.79 13.85 4.17
C GLY A 110 6.06 13.01 5.22
N PHE A 111 6.77 12.08 5.86
CA PHE A 111 6.20 11.15 6.85
C PHE A 111 5.61 11.84 8.09
N GLU A 112 5.96 13.10 8.34
CA GLU A 112 5.37 13.89 9.41
C GLU A 112 3.90 14.26 9.13
N LEU A 113 3.40 14.12 7.90
CA LEU A 113 2.03 14.44 7.47
C LEU A 113 1.55 15.85 7.93
N PRO A 114 2.01 16.96 7.31
CA PRO A 114 1.72 18.31 7.79
C PRO A 114 0.26 18.80 7.58
N VAL A 115 -0.72 17.91 7.64
CA VAL A 115 -2.15 18.18 7.49
C VAL A 115 -2.82 18.57 8.80
N ALA A 116 -3.91 19.35 8.70
CA ALA A 116 -4.79 19.65 9.83
C ALA A 116 -5.74 18.46 10.09
N GLY A 117 -5.72 17.96 11.32
CA GLY A 117 -6.48 16.78 11.74
C GLY A 117 -5.65 15.48 11.71
N SER A 118 -6.33 14.37 11.97
CA SER A 118 -5.75 13.03 11.96
C SER A 118 -6.37 12.21 10.83
N PRO A 119 -5.59 11.76 9.83
CA PRO A 119 -6.14 11.00 8.73
C PRO A 119 -6.68 9.64 9.17
N VAL A 120 -7.82 9.25 8.62
CA VAL A 120 -8.37 7.89 8.74
C VAL A 120 -7.75 6.93 7.72
N LEU A 121 -7.17 7.45 6.64
CA LEU A 121 -6.45 6.67 5.64
C LEU A 121 -5.16 7.39 5.22
N VAL A 122 -4.03 6.68 5.20
CA VAL A 122 -2.78 7.14 4.59
C VAL A 122 -2.34 6.08 3.59
N ARG A 123 -2.10 6.46 2.34
CA ARG A 123 -1.55 5.59 1.29
C ARG A 123 -0.15 6.07 0.92
N ALA A 124 0.85 5.21 1.07
CA ALA A 124 2.20 5.45 0.57
C ALA A 124 2.61 4.29 -0.34
N PHE A 125 2.66 4.54 -1.66
CA PHE A 125 3.02 3.52 -2.64
C PHE A 125 4.32 3.85 -3.36
N ASN A 126 5.25 2.88 -3.38
CA ASN A 126 6.62 3.03 -3.86
C ASN A 126 7.45 4.10 -3.11
N VAL A 127 6.99 4.55 -1.94
CA VAL A 127 7.64 5.61 -1.16
C VAL A 127 8.80 5.08 -0.33
N LEU A 128 8.67 3.89 0.28
CA LEU A 128 9.70 3.39 1.20
C LEU A 128 10.83 2.61 0.50
N ARG A 129 10.79 2.48 -0.84
CA ARG A 129 11.72 1.59 -1.59
C ARG A 129 13.19 1.99 -1.47
N GLN A 130 13.47 3.29 -1.34
CA GLN A 130 14.81 3.86 -1.27
C GLN A 130 15.41 3.90 0.14
N TYR A 131 14.66 3.49 1.16
CA TYR A 131 15.14 3.47 2.54
C TYR A 131 15.82 2.16 2.87
N GLU A 132 16.57 2.14 3.97
CA GLU A 132 17.09 0.91 4.54
C GLU A 132 15.99 0.16 5.29
N GLU A 133 16.10 -1.17 5.32
CA GLU A 133 15.09 -2.01 6.00
C GLU A 133 14.96 -1.66 7.49
N ALA A 134 16.08 -1.35 8.14
CA ALA A 134 16.12 -0.95 9.55
C ALA A 134 15.40 0.38 9.85
N ASP A 135 15.20 1.24 8.85
CA ASP A 135 14.51 2.52 9.03
C ASP A 135 12.97 2.37 8.96
N VAL A 136 12.48 1.28 8.34
CA VAL A 136 11.05 1.08 8.08
C VAL A 136 10.20 1.13 9.34
N PRO A 137 10.54 0.45 10.46
CA PRO A 137 9.73 0.52 11.68
C PRO A 137 9.62 1.94 12.26
N GLY A 138 10.71 2.72 12.19
CA GLY A 138 10.71 4.12 12.64
C GLY A 138 9.83 5.01 11.75
N ILE A 139 9.90 4.82 10.44
CA ILE A 139 9.06 5.52 9.46
C ILE A 139 7.58 5.18 9.65
N TRP A 140 7.26 3.89 9.82
CA TRP A 140 5.90 3.45 10.10
C TRP A 140 5.34 4.14 11.35
N ARG A 141 6.12 4.19 12.43
CA ARG A 141 5.69 4.83 13.67
C ARG A 141 5.38 6.32 13.50
N LEU A 142 6.20 7.07 12.76
CA LEU A 142 5.94 8.50 12.47
C LEU A 142 4.58 8.71 11.80
N VAL A 143 4.19 7.83 10.88
CA VAL A 143 2.91 7.90 10.18
C VAL A 143 1.77 7.41 11.08
N GLN A 144 1.97 6.31 11.80
CA GLN A 144 0.97 5.73 12.72
C GLN A 144 0.59 6.69 13.85
N ASP A 145 1.54 7.44 14.40
CA ASP A 145 1.32 8.43 15.46
C ASP A 145 0.42 9.60 15.02
N ARG A 146 0.17 9.75 13.71
CA ARG A 146 -0.73 10.77 13.15
C ARG A 146 -2.13 10.24 12.82
N LEU A 147 -2.34 8.92 12.79
CA LEU A 147 -3.62 8.33 12.42
C LEU A 147 -4.73 8.69 13.40
N ALA A 148 -5.96 8.83 12.89
CA ALA A 148 -7.13 8.88 13.74
C ALA A 148 -7.38 7.53 14.44
N PRO A 149 -8.18 7.47 15.52
CA PRO A 149 -8.65 6.20 16.07
C PRO A 149 -9.33 5.36 14.98
N GLY A 150 -8.93 4.11 14.84
CA GLY A 150 -9.40 3.25 13.75
C GLY A 150 -8.91 3.66 12.35
N GLY A 151 -7.88 4.50 12.26
CA GLY A 151 -7.21 4.85 11.02
C GLY A 151 -6.38 3.70 10.45
N LEU A 152 -5.97 3.85 9.19
CA LEU A 152 -5.21 2.84 8.46
C LEU A 152 -4.11 3.48 7.63
N PHE A 153 -2.88 2.98 7.77
CA PHE A 153 -1.75 3.30 6.92
C PHE A 153 -1.43 2.13 5.99
N ILE A 154 -1.23 2.42 4.70
CA ILE A 154 -0.83 1.45 3.68
C ILE A 154 0.58 1.76 3.19
N ASP A 155 1.51 0.85 3.46
CA ASP A 155 2.85 0.83 2.85
C ASP A 155 2.86 -0.20 1.73
N GLY A 156 2.88 0.27 0.48
CA GLY A 156 2.75 -0.58 -0.69
C GLY A 156 3.81 -0.35 -1.75
N THR A 157 3.95 -1.35 -2.62
CA THR A 157 4.78 -1.28 -3.81
C THR A 157 3.99 -1.84 -5.00
N CYS A 158 4.19 -1.28 -6.19
CA CYS A 158 3.67 -1.84 -7.43
C CYS A 158 4.63 -1.65 -8.60
N ASP A 159 4.43 -2.44 -9.65
CA ASP A 159 5.09 -2.20 -10.94
C ASP A 159 4.59 -0.92 -11.62
N GLU A 160 5.24 -0.56 -12.71
CA GLU A 160 5.17 0.75 -13.37
C GLU A 160 3.73 1.08 -13.78
N ILE A 161 2.93 0.06 -14.13
CA ILE A 161 1.56 0.18 -14.64
C ILE A 161 0.51 -0.43 -13.69
N GLY A 162 0.90 -0.88 -12.49
CA GLY A 162 -0.04 -1.41 -11.48
C GLY A 162 -0.60 -2.81 -11.76
N ARG A 163 0.09 -3.63 -12.55
CA ARG A 163 -0.30 -5.03 -12.81
C ARG A 163 0.08 -5.96 -11.65
N ARG A 164 1.21 -5.72 -10.99
CA ARG A 164 1.67 -6.47 -9.80
C ARG A 164 1.81 -5.48 -8.64
N ALA A 165 1.09 -5.72 -7.55
CA ALA A 165 1.13 -4.88 -6.37
C ALA A 165 1.12 -5.74 -5.10
N ALA A 166 1.84 -5.30 -4.08
CA ALA A 166 1.73 -5.82 -2.73
C ALA A 166 1.76 -4.67 -1.72
N TRP A 167 1.03 -4.80 -0.62
CA TRP A 167 0.98 -3.78 0.42
C TRP A 167 0.77 -4.35 1.81
N VAL A 168 1.42 -3.72 2.78
CA VAL A 168 1.16 -3.92 4.21
C VAL A 168 0.09 -2.94 4.65
N ALA A 169 -0.92 -3.42 5.36
CA ALA A 169 -1.88 -2.59 6.05
C ALA A 169 -1.50 -2.47 7.53
N LEU A 170 -1.46 -1.26 8.06
CA LEU A 170 -1.07 -0.95 9.44
C LEU A 170 -2.14 -0.10 10.12
N ASP A 171 -2.47 -0.39 11.37
CA ASP A 171 -3.22 0.54 12.23
C ASP A 171 -2.29 1.23 13.22
N ALA A 172 -2.83 1.83 14.29
CA ALA A 172 -2.00 2.46 15.32
C ALA A 172 -1.18 1.46 16.16
N GLY A 173 -1.58 0.19 16.22
CA GLY A 173 -0.92 -0.87 16.99
C GLY A 173 0.20 -1.57 16.22
N GLY A 174 0.10 -1.64 14.89
CA GLY A 174 1.13 -2.30 14.08
C GLY A 174 0.63 -2.76 12.72
N PRO A 175 1.46 -3.52 12.00
CA PRO A 175 1.06 -4.19 10.76
C PRO A 175 0.02 -5.29 11.04
N LEU A 176 -1.03 -5.31 10.22
CA LEU A 176 -2.20 -6.18 10.32
C LEU A 176 -2.18 -7.30 9.28
N SER A 177 -1.80 -6.96 8.05
CA SER A 177 -1.83 -7.91 6.94
C SER A 177 -0.91 -7.53 5.79
N LEU A 178 -0.56 -8.52 4.99
CA LEU A 178 0.02 -8.36 3.66
C LEU A 178 -1.04 -8.73 2.63
N SER A 179 -1.28 -7.83 1.68
CA SER A 179 -2.10 -8.10 0.49
C SER A 179 -1.23 -8.21 -0.75
N VAL A 180 -1.55 -9.16 -1.62
CA VAL A 180 -0.99 -9.31 -2.97
C VAL A 180 -2.12 -9.16 -3.97
N SER A 181 -1.92 -8.36 -5.02
CA SER A 181 -2.90 -8.18 -6.10
C SER A 181 -2.23 -8.15 -7.46
N MET A 182 -2.58 -9.13 -8.31
CA MET A 182 -1.93 -9.38 -9.59
C MET A 182 -2.92 -9.36 -10.75
N ARG A 183 -2.48 -8.91 -11.93
CA ARG A 183 -3.26 -9.00 -13.17
C ARG A 183 -3.05 -10.40 -13.74
N PHE A 184 -4.13 -11.13 -13.99
CA PHE A 184 -4.05 -12.38 -14.72
C PHE A 184 -3.38 -12.18 -16.08
N GLY A 185 -2.36 -13.01 -16.36
CA GLY A 185 -1.51 -12.87 -17.55
C GLY A 185 -0.34 -11.89 -17.40
N ALA A 186 -0.09 -11.34 -16.21
CA ALA A 186 1.07 -10.51 -15.92
C ALA A 186 2.07 -11.18 -14.96
N PHE A 187 1.96 -12.50 -14.81
CA PHE A 187 2.84 -13.35 -14.00
C PHE A 187 2.78 -14.78 -14.53
N THR A 188 3.87 -15.52 -14.32
CA THR A 188 3.98 -16.96 -14.56
C THR A 188 3.66 -17.71 -13.27
N LEU A 189 4.26 -17.28 -12.17
CA LEU A 189 4.04 -17.80 -10.82
C LEU A 189 3.59 -16.67 -9.88
N PRO A 190 2.75 -16.96 -8.87
CA PRO A 190 2.36 -15.97 -7.87
C PRO A 190 3.57 -15.29 -7.18
N SER A 191 4.67 -16.01 -6.98
CA SER A 191 5.92 -15.47 -6.40
C SER A 191 6.59 -14.38 -7.25
N ASP A 192 6.19 -14.15 -8.51
CA ASP A 192 6.64 -13.01 -9.32
C ASP A 192 6.30 -11.65 -8.69
N VAL A 193 5.46 -11.62 -7.64
CA VAL A 193 5.22 -10.43 -6.82
C VAL A 193 6.41 -10.08 -5.89
N ALA A 194 7.37 -10.98 -5.70
CA ALA A 194 8.53 -10.79 -4.81
C ALA A 194 9.26 -9.46 -5.05
N GLU A 195 9.47 -9.09 -6.32
CA GLU A 195 10.12 -7.83 -6.75
C GLU A 195 9.33 -6.57 -6.37
N ARG A 196 8.09 -6.75 -5.91
CA ARG A 196 7.12 -5.72 -5.53
C ARG A 196 6.66 -5.86 -4.09
N LEU A 197 7.36 -6.66 -3.27
CA LEU A 197 7.15 -6.64 -1.83
C LEU A 197 7.54 -5.27 -1.25
N PRO A 198 6.81 -4.78 -0.22
CA PRO A 198 7.21 -3.60 0.54
C PRO A 198 8.60 -3.77 1.15
N LYS A 199 9.25 -2.64 1.49
CA LYS A 199 10.66 -2.64 1.94
C LYS A 199 10.88 -3.51 3.18
N ALA A 200 9.88 -3.63 4.06
CA ALA A 200 9.89 -4.51 5.22
C ALA A 200 10.06 -6.01 4.90
N LEU A 201 9.80 -6.45 3.66
CA LEU A 201 9.73 -7.86 3.28
C LEU A 201 10.63 -8.24 2.09
N ILE A 202 10.93 -7.30 1.19
CA ILE A 202 11.56 -7.62 -0.10
C ILE A 202 12.93 -8.31 0.04
N HIS A 203 13.77 -7.88 0.98
CA HIS A 203 15.07 -8.50 1.24
C HIS A 203 14.98 -9.72 2.17
N ARG A 204 13.82 -9.92 2.82
CA ARG A 204 13.51 -11.09 3.65
C ARG A 204 12.92 -12.24 2.84
N ASN A 205 12.74 -12.10 1.53
CA ASN A 205 12.31 -13.22 0.68
C ASN A 205 13.46 -14.19 0.39
N VAL A 206 13.95 -14.87 1.43
CA VAL A 206 15.02 -15.87 1.38
C VAL A 206 14.61 -17.14 2.14
N PRO A 207 15.19 -18.32 1.84
CA PRO A 207 14.90 -19.55 2.58
C PRO A 207 15.04 -19.38 4.10
N GLY A 208 14.07 -19.89 4.86
CA GLY A 208 13.99 -19.76 6.32
C GLY A 208 13.09 -18.62 6.80
N GLU A 209 12.81 -17.62 5.97
CA GLU A 209 11.90 -16.52 6.30
C GLU A 209 10.44 -16.87 5.98
N LYS A 210 9.53 -16.33 6.80
CA LYS A 210 8.09 -16.61 6.68
C LYS A 210 7.49 -16.15 5.35
N ILE A 211 7.88 -14.96 4.89
CA ILE A 211 7.43 -14.43 3.60
C ILE A 211 7.86 -15.33 2.43
N HIS A 212 9.07 -15.89 2.49
CA HIS A 212 9.53 -16.85 1.49
C HIS A 212 8.68 -18.11 1.51
N ALA A 213 8.43 -18.67 2.70
CA ALA A 213 7.58 -19.85 2.85
C ALA A 213 6.15 -19.61 2.32
N TYR A 214 5.59 -18.41 2.54
CA TYR A 214 4.28 -18.02 2.00
C TYR A 214 4.28 -17.97 0.48
N LEU A 215 5.26 -17.32 -0.16
CA LEU A 215 5.35 -17.27 -1.63
C LEU A 215 5.53 -18.67 -2.23
N GLN A 216 6.33 -19.53 -1.60
CA GLN A 216 6.47 -20.93 -2.03
C GLN A 216 5.16 -21.72 -1.87
N ALA A 217 4.38 -21.46 -0.83
CA ALA A 217 3.05 -22.06 -0.66
C ALA A 217 2.07 -21.59 -1.75
N MET A 218 2.10 -20.31 -2.11
CA MET A 218 1.31 -19.77 -3.22
C MET A 218 1.67 -20.46 -4.54
N ASP A 219 2.96 -20.60 -4.84
CA ASP A 219 3.43 -21.26 -6.06
C ASP A 219 3.01 -22.73 -6.13
N ARG A 220 3.18 -23.49 -5.04
CA ARG A 220 2.74 -24.89 -4.96
C ARG A 220 1.24 -25.03 -5.20
N ALA A 221 0.43 -24.23 -4.51
CA ALA A 221 -1.03 -24.25 -4.68
C ALA A 221 -1.45 -23.82 -6.10
N TRP A 222 -0.74 -22.88 -6.71
CA TRP A 222 -1.00 -22.45 -8.09
C TRP A 222 -0.68 -23.53 -9.12
N LEU A 223 0.42 -24.26 -8.92
CA LEU A 223 0.84 -25.37 -9.77
C LEU A 223 -0.11 -26.57 -9.63
N GLU A 224 -0.53 -26.90 -8.42
CA GLU A 224 -1.51 -27.97 -8.18
C GLU A 224 -2.90 -27.60 -8.74
N ALA A 225 -3.29 -26.33 -8.73
CA ALA A 225 -4.50 -25.84 -9.39
C ALA A 225 -4.38 -25.77 -10.93
N ALA A 226 -3.27 -26.19 -11.56
CA ALA A 226 -3.08 -26.13 -13.00
C ALA A 226 -4.19 -26.77 -13.86
N PRO A 227 -4.84 -27.89 -13.47
CA PRO A 227 -5.95 -28.46 -14.23
C PRO A 227 -7.14 -27.48 -14.41
N LEU A 228 -7.27 -26.48 -13.54
CA LEU A 228 -8.32 -25.46 -13.64
C LEU A 228 -8.00 -24.34 -14.63
N ALA A 229 -6.82 -24.34 -15.26
CA ALA A 229 -6.42 -23.31 -16.22
C ALA A 229 -7.36 -23.23 -17.44
N SER A 230 -7.98 -24.35 -17.85
CA SER A 230 -8.98 -24.40 -18.93
C SER A 230 -10.25 -23.59 -18.63
N PHE A 231 -10.58 -23.42 -17.34
CA PHE A 231 -11.68 -22.57 -16.87
C PHE A 231 -11.25 -21.12 -16.60
N GLY A 232 -10.00 -20.79 -16.91
CA GLY A 232 -9.41 -19.45 -16.82
C GLY A 232 -8.67 -19.16 -15.51
N ASN A 233 -7.71 -18.24 -15.60
CA ASN A 233 -6.83 -17.85 -14.49
C ASN A 233 -7.58 -17.35 -13.24
N ARG A 234 -8.78 -16.81 -13.40
CA ARG A 234 -9.63 -16.42 -12.26
C ARG A 234 -10.04 -17.61 -11.41
N GLN A 235 -10.47 -18.70 -12.05
CA GLN A 235 -10.89 -19.92 -11.36
C GLN A 235 -9.68 -20.58 -10.69
N ARG A 236 -8.57 -20.68 -11.44
CA ARG A 236 -7.29 -21.19 -10.94
C ARG A 236 -6.78 -20.40 -9.72
N TRP A 237 -6.83 -19.07 -9.75
CA TRP A 237 -6.41 -18.23 -8.62
C TRP A 237 -7.31 -18.43 -7.40
N SER A 238 -8.63 -18.54 -7.61
CA SER A 238 -9.58 -18.76 -6.52
C SER A 238 -9.36 -20.13 -5.86
N ALA A 239 -9.02 -21.16 -6.64
CA ALA A 239 -8.65 -22.47 -6.12
C ALA A 239 -7.33 -22.42 -5.33
N MET A 240 -6.29 -21.75 -5.85
CA MET A 240 -5.04 -21.52 -5.10
C MET A 240 -5.32 -20.85 -3.74
N CYS A 241 -6.14 -19.79 -3.71
CA CYS A 241 -6.49 -19.12 -2.45
C CYS A 241 -7.25 -20.04 -1.49
N ARG A 242 -8.16 -20.86 -2.01
CA ARG A 242 -8.88 -21.87 -1.22
C ARG A 242 -7.92 -22.88 -0.60
N MET A 243 -6.97 -23.38 -1.37
CA MET A 243 -5.97 -24.33 -0.89
C MET A 243 -5.05 -23.73 0.18
N LEU A 244 -4.67 -22.45 0.06
CA LEU A 244 -3.93 -21.75 1.12
C LEU A 244 -4.74 -21.70 2.42
N LEU A 245 -6.03 -21.34 2.32
CA LEU A 245 -6.94 -21.31 3.47
C LEU A 245 -7.09 -22.71 4.09
N ASP A 246 -7.34 -23.74 3.27
CA ASP A 246 -7.50 -25.13 3.72
C ASP A 246 -6.20 -25.69 4.33
N ALA A 247 -5.03 -25.20 3.89
CA ALA A 247 -3.72 -25.51 4.47
C ALA A 247 -3.42 -24.74 5.77
N GLY A 248 -4.37 -23.95 6.28
CA GLY A 248 -4.26 -23.25 7.57
C GLY A 248 -3.56 -21.89 7.51
N TRP A 249 -3.28 -21.34 6.33
CA TRP A 249 -2.82 -19.95 6.24
C TRP A 249 -3.92 -19.00 6.70
N PRO A 250 -3.60 -17.94 7.46
CA PRO A 250 -4.59 -16.97 7.93
C PRO A 250 -4.99 -16.01 6.79
N VAL A 251 -5.57 -16.57 5.73
CA VAL A 251 -6.09 -15.83 4.58
C VAL A 251 -7.23 -14.95 5.04
N GLN A 252 -7.15 -13.67 4.72
CA GLN A 252 -8.19 -12.68 4.96
C GLN A 252 -8.98 -12.44 3.66
N ASP A 253 -10.20 -11.92 3.80
CA ASP A 253 -11.18 -11.77 2.71
C ASP A 253 -11.68 -13.12 2.13
N GLY A 254 -12.15 -13.12 0.88
CA GLY A 254 -12.75 -14.31 0.28
C GLY A 254 -12.98 -14.20 -1.22
N PRO A 255 -13.87 -15.04 -1.80
CA PRO A 255 -14.07 -15.15 -3.24
C PRO A 255 -14.38 -13.82 -3.95
N SER A 256 -14.95 -12.85 -3.25
CA SER A 256 -15.22 -11.51 -3.78
C SER A 256 -13.94 -10.75 -4.17
N ARG A 257 -12.83 -10.99 -3.47
CA ARG A 257 -11.51 -10.41 -3.73
C ARG A 257 -10.65 -11.33 -4.59
N TRP A 258 -10.69 -12.64 -4.36
CA TRP A 258 -9.91 -13.62 -5.12
C TRP A 258 -10.16 -13.53 -6.63
N ARG A 259 -11.43 -13.33 -7.05
CA ARG A 259 -11.78 -13.16 -8.47
C ARG A 259 -11.10 -11.97 -9.16
N LEU A 260 -10.50 -11.07 -8.39
CA LEU A 260 -9.80 -9.89 -8.85
C LEU A 260 -8.27 -10.07 -8.90
N GLY A 261 -7.79 -11.29 -8.65
CA GLY A 261 -6.38 -11.65 -8.54
C GLY A 261 -5.75 -11.17 -7.24
N GLU A 262 -6.53 -11.14 -6.16
CA GLU A 262 -6.12 -10.59 -4.87
C GLU A 262 -6.18 -11.65 -3.77
N VAL A 263 -5.19 -11.65 -2.88
CA VAL A 263 -5.16 -12.48 -1.67
C VAL A 263 -4.53 -11.68 -0.54
N THR A 264 -5.13 -11.75 0.64
CA THR A 264 -4.65 -11.07 1.85
C THR A 264 -4.30 -12.13 2.88
N VAL A 265 -3.22 -11.97 3.63
CA VAL A 265 -2.80 -12.87 4.71
C VAL A 265 -2.47 -12.07 5.96
N GLY A 266 -2.81 -12.61 7.14
CA GLY A 266 -2.46 -12.00 8.42
C GLY A 266 -0.95 -11.77 8.58
N TRP A 267 -0.56 -10.63 9.13
CA TRP A 267 0.84 -10.19 9.17
C TRP A 267 1.77 -11.19 9.86
N ASP A 268 1.37 -11.78 10.98
CA ASP A 268 2.22 -12.69 11.77
C ASP A 268 2.70 -13.92 10.99
N ALA A 269 1.96 -14.32 9.96
CA ALA A 269 2.31 -15.43 9.07
C ALA A 269 3.38 -15.07 8.04
N VAL A 270 3.70 -13.79 7.86
CA VAL A 270 4.68 -13.29 6.89
C VAL A 270 5.68 -12.30 7.47
N ALA A 271 5.54 -11.94 8.74
CA ALA A 271 6.42 -11.03 9.45
C ALA A 271 7.89 -11.52 9.38
N PRO A 272 8.86 -10.60 9.22
CA PRO A 272 10.27 -10.96 9.28
C PRO A 272 10.62 -11.72 10.56
N GLY A 273 11.57 -12.65 10.46
CA GLY A 273 12.20 -13.23 11.64
C GLY A 273 12.89 -12.18 12.52
N PRO A 274 13.13 -12.49 13.81
CA PRO A 274 13.91 -11.65 14.71
C PRO A 274 15.29 -11.28 14.14
#